data_AF-A0A645ID42-F1
#
_entry.id   AF-A0A645ID42-F1
#
_cell.length_a   1.000
_cell.length_b   1.000
_cell.length_c   1.000
_cell.angle_alpha   90.00
_cell.angle_beta   90.00
_cell.angle_gamma   90.00
#
_symmetry.space_group_name_H-M   'P 1'
#
loop_
_entity.id
_entity.type
_entity.pdbx_description
1 polymer ?
#
loop_
_entity_poly.entity_id
_entity_poly.type
_entity_poly.pdbx_seq_one_letter_code
_entity_poly.pdbx_strand_id
1 'polypeptide(L)'
;MSAYPIPLDTGDFRLIGRNVADVFLRMREHNRFLRGMSAWMGYNAVPIEYERQERFAGKTKYSLKKMLRLASDGITGFSDKPLTLPMGLGIGVCAIAGLGLIALLVCALTVGVAPWLWAAAGIVLLQGIGFFFMGVQGMYFGRMYDELKGRPLYIVAEQLNLD
;
A
#
# COMPACT_ATOMS: atom_id res chain seq x y z
N MET A 1 7.93 7.37 3.70
CA MET A 1 7.34 8.67 4.08
C MET A 1 5.97 8.75 3.42
N SER A 2 4.91 8.53 4.19
CA SER A 2 3.53 8.84 3.79
C SER A 2 3.40 10.32 3.48
N ALA A 3 2.39 10.71 2.70
CA ALA A 3 2.13 12.13 2.40
C ALA A 3 1.83 12.95 3.67
N TYR A 4 1.43 12.29 4.75
CA TYR A 4 1.12 12.86 6.05
C TYR A 4 2.05 12.27 7.13
N PRO A 5 2.62 13.08 8.03
CA PRO A 5 3.47 12.59 9.11
C PRO A 5 2.61 11.76 10.08
N ILE A 6 2.72 10.43 9.98
CA ILE A 6 2.07 9.52 10.93
C ILE A 6 3.05 9.30 12.09
N PRO A 7 2.66 9.61 13.35
CA PRO A 7 3.53 9.38 14.50
C PRO A 7 3.96 7.93 14.60
N LEU A 8 5.26 7.71 14.78
CA LEU A 8 5.80 6.37 14.97
C LEU A 8 5.38 5.80 16.33
N ASP A 9 5.30 4.48 16.40
CA ASP A 9 4.98 3.74 17.62
C ASP A 9 3.70 4.21 18.35
N THR A 10 2.68 4.64 17.60
CA THR A 10 1.39 5.01 18.19
C THR A 10 0.50 3.79 18.43
N GLY A 11 -0.11 3.76 19.62
CA GLY A 11 -1.17 2.82 19.95
C GLY A 11 -2.53 3.21 19.35
N ASP A 12 -3.46 2.26 19.36
CA ASP A 12 -4.86 2.55 18.97
C ASP A 12 -5.66 3.15 20.14
N PHE A 13 -5.14 3.07 21.37
CA PHE A 13 -5.70 3.69 22.56
C PHE A 13 -5.56 5.21 22.53
N ARG A 14 -6.68 5.93 22.66
CA ARG A 14 -6.74 7.39 22.51
C ARG A 14 -8.00 7.97 23.13
N LEU A 15 -7.92 9.23 23.54
CA LEU A 15 -9.07 10.07 23.87
C LEU A 15 -9.37 10.97 22.67
N ILE A 16 -10.64 11.04 22.27
CA ILE A 16 -11.08 11.81 21.10
C ILE A 16 -12.16 12.81 21.54
N GLY A 17 -11.98 14.08 21.21
CA GLY A 17 -13.01 15.11 21.41
C GLY A 17 -14.23 14.89 20.50
N ARG A 18 -15.41 15.33 20.93
CA ARG A 18 -16.67 15.11 20.19
C ARG A 18 -16.61 15.62 18.75
N ASN A 19 -16.09 16.82 18.55
CA ASN A 19 -15.84 17.43 17.24
C ASN A 19 -14.97 16.55 16.32
N VAL A 20 -13.94 15.88 16.85
CA VAL A 20 -13.09 14.97 16.06
C VAL A 20 -13.83 13.66 15.76
N ALA A 21 -14.62 13.16 16.71
CA ALA A 21 -15.45 11.97 16.52
C ALA A 21 -16.51 12.18 15.42
N ASP A 22 -17.15 13.35 15.38
CA ASP A 22 -18.16 13.69 14.37
C ASP A 22 -17.59 13.69 12.95
N VAL A 23 -16.33 14.11 12.77
CA VAL A 23 -15.63 14.01 11.48
C VAL A 23 -15.31 12.56 11.14
N PHE A 24 -14.81 11.79 12.11
CA PHE A 24 -14.56 10.35 11.94
C PHE A 24 -15.80 9.59 11.45
N LEU A 25 -16.99 9.93 11.96
CA LEU A 25 -18.25 9.30 11.57
C LEU A 25 -18.66 9.60 10.12
N ARG A 26 -18.17 10.70 9.53
CA ARG A 26 -18.41 11.05 8.12
C ARG A 26 -17.45 10.33 7.17
N MET A 27 -16.33 9.81 7.66
CA MET A 27 -15.36 9.08 6.83
C MET A 27 -15.84 7.65 6.58
N ARG A 28 -16.25 7.38 5.34
CA ARG A 28 -16.80 6.08 4.92
C ARG A 28 -15.79 5.16 4.20
N GLU A 29 -14.50 5.38 4.43
CA GLU A 29 -13.43 4.54 3.88
C GLU A 29 -13.67 3.06 4.25
N HIS A 30 -13.62 2.18 3.25
CA HIS A 30 -13.76 0.74 3.48
C HIS A 30 -12.45 0.13 3.99
N ASN A 31 -11.32 0.59 3.47
CA ASN A 31 -9.98 0.12 3.82
C ASN A 31 -9.39 0.96 4.97
N ARG A 32 -10.01 0.88 6.15
CA ARG A 32 -9.73 1.78 7.28
C ARG A 32 -8.37 1.50 7.92
N PHE A 33 -7.52 2.53 7.95
CA PHE A 33 -6.32 2.56 8.77
C PHE A 33 -6.41 3.72 9.74
N LEU A 34 -6.97 3.45 10.93
CA LEU A 34 -7.33 4.48 11.92
C LEU A 34 -6.18 5.42 12.29
N ARG A 35 -4.94 4.92 12.34
CA ARG A 35 -3.74 5.71 12.63
C ARG A 35 -3.47 6.74 11.53
N GLY A 36 -3.58 6.33 10.27
CA GLY A 36 -3.48 7.21 9.11
C GLY A 36 -4.63 8.21 9.07
N MET A 37 -5.88 7.75 9.26
CA MET A 37 -7.06 8.62 9.28
C MET A 37 -6.93 9.72 10.34
N SER A 38 -6.50 9.37 11.56
CA SER A 38 -6.28 10.37 12.62
C SER A 38 -5.18 11.37 12.29
N ALA A 39 -4.09 10.91 11.68
CA ALA A 39 -2.99 11.81 11.29
C ALA A 39 -3.40 12.72 10.13
N TRP A 40 -4.22 12.22 9.19
CA TRP A 40 -4.70 12.96 8.04
C TRP A 40 -5.60 14.14 8.40
N MET A 41 -6.48 13.99 9.40
CA MET A 41 -7.41 15.06 9.80
C MET A 41 -6.71 16.30 10.39
N GLY A 42 -5.45 16.20 10.83
CA GLY A 42 -4.64 17.35 11.22
C GLY A 42 -5.08 18.09 12.49
N TYR A 43 -5.95 17.50 13.32
CA TYR A 43 -6.32 18.07 14.62
C TYR A 43 -5.12 18.10 15.59
N ASN A 44 -5.21 18.95 16.61
CA ASN A 44 -4.24 18.98 17.70
C ASN A 44 -4.20 17.63 18.41
N ALA A 45 -3.06 16.94 18.31
CA ALA A 45 -2.81 15.66 18.94
C ALA A 45 -1.60 15.78 19.87
N VAL A 46 -1.76 15.31 21.10
CA VAL A 46 -0.68 15.25 22.10
C VAL A 46 -0.38 13.78 22.39
N PRO A 47 0.83 13.28 22.09
CA PRO A 47 1.21 11.92 22.45
C PRO A 47 1.44 11.82 23.96
N ILE A 48 0.94 10.75 24.56
CA ILE A 48 1.28 10.39 25.95
C ILE A 48 2.15 9.15 25.88
N GLU A 49 3.41 9.32 26.25
CA GLU A 49 4.38 8.24 26.28
C GLU A 49 4.13 7.35 27.49
N TYR A 50 4.18 6.04 27.27
CA TYR A 50 4.08 5.03 28.32
C TYR A 50 4.85 3.79 27.89
N GLU A 51 5.36 3.05 28.88
CA GLU A 51 6.06 1.80 28.63
C GLU A 51 5.03 0.66 28.46
N ARG A 52 5.07 0.00 27.29
CA ARG A 52 4.19 -1.15 27.02
C ARG A 52 4.77 -2.40 27.66
N GLN A 53 4.19 -2.83 28.76
CA GLN A 53 4.52 -4.13 29.34
C GLN A 53 4.12 -5.28 28.41
N GLU A 54 4.87 -6.38 28.49
CA GLU A 54 4.53 -7.60 27.78
C GLU A 54 3.16 -8.12 28.22
N ARG A 55 2.44 -8.75 27.29
CA ARG A 55 1.13 -9.31 27.60
C ARG A 55 1.29 -10.43 28.62
N PHE A 56 0.68 -10.26 29.79
CA PHE A 56 0.71 -11.22 30.90
C PHE A 56 0.22 -12.63 30.51
N ALA A 57 -0.81 -12.74 29.67
CA ALA A 57 -1.35 -14.02 29.23
C ALA A 57 -2.00 -13.96 27.83
N GLY A 58 -1.97 -15.10 27.12
CA GLY A 58 -2.59 -15.27 25.82
C GLY A 58 -1.66 -15.06 24.62
N LYS A 59 -2.05 -15.58 23.45
CA LYS A 59 -1.29 -15.43 22.20
C LYS A 59 -1.75 -14.21 21.42
N THR A 60 -0.84 -13.62 20.64
CA THR A 60 -1.22 -12.55 19.72
C THR A 60 -2.28 -13.03 18.72
N LYS A 61 -3.39 -12.29 18.61
CA LYS A 61 -4.40 -12.49 17.55
C LYS A 61 -3.92 -11.95 16.20
N TYR A 62 -2.79 -11.25 16.20
CA TYR A 62 -2.14 -10.68 15.03
C TYR A 62 -1.06 -11.64 14.51
N SER A 63 -1.44 -12.45 13.53
CA SER A 63 -0.49 -13.25 12.75
C SER A 63 0.31 -12.35 11.81
N LEU A 64 1.50 -12.79 11.39
CA LEU A 64 2.33 -12.10 10.39
C LEU A 64 1.55 -11.69 9.12
N LYS A 65 0.66 -12.57 8.62
CA LYS A 65 -0.25 -12.25 7.49
C LYS A 65 -1.15 -11.03 7.73
N LYS A 66 -1.67 -10.87 8.95
CA LYS A 66 -2.51 -9.72 9.33
C LYS A 66 -1.66 -8.44 9.46
N MET A 67 -0.43 -8.56 9.94
CA MET A 67 0.50 -7.43 10.02
C MET A 67 0.87 -6.93 8.62
N LEU A 68 1.20 -7.85 7.69
CA LEU A 68 1.49 -7.50 6.30
C LEU A 68 0.29 -6.85 5.62
N ARG A 69 -0.93 -7.36 5.86
CA ARG A 69 -2.15 -6.74 5.34
C ARG A 69 -2.37 -5.33 5.89
N LEU A 70 -2.20 -5.13 7.20
CA LEU A 70 -2.31 -3.81 7.82
C LEU A 70 -1.27 -2.83 7.23
N ALA A 71 -0.03 -3.29 7.05
CA ALA A 71 1.03 -2.50 6.45
C ALA A 71 0.72 -2.15 4.99
N SER A 72 0.21 -3.11 4.20
CA SER A 72 -0.24 -2.82 2.84
C SER A 72 -1.35 -1.79 2.81
N ASP A 73 -2.35 -1.89 3.71
CA ASP A 73 -3.46 -0.94 3.78
C ASP A 73 -2.98 0.47 4.16
N GLY A 74 -2.07 0.59 5.12
CA GLY A 74 -1.45 1.86 5.47
C GLY A 74 -0.65 2.49 4.31
N ILE A 75 0.22 1.71 3.65
CA ILE A 75 1.07 2.21 2.56
C ILE A 75 0.22 2.67 1.37
N THR A 76 -0.70 1.83 0.92
CA THR A 76 -1.41 2.08 -0.34
C THR A 76 -2.68 2.93 -0.16
N GLY A 77 -3.15 3.11 1.09
CA GLY A 77 -4.21 4.08 1.41
C GLY A 77 -3.70 5.51 1.65
N PHE A 78 -2.50 5.67 2.21
CA PHE A 78 -1.94 6.98 2.61
C PHE A 78 -0.65 7.35 1.83
N SER A 79 -0.33 6.63 0.76
CA SER A 79 0.79 6.94 -0.13
C SER A 79 0.51 6.53 -1.58
N ASP A 80 0.89 7.43 -2.48
CA ASP A 80 0.97 7.27 -3.93
C ASP A 80 2.30 6.68 -4.40
N LYS A 81 3.29 6.53 -3.51
CA LYS A 81 4.63 6.04 -3.86
C LYS A 81 4.65 4.67 -4.56
N PRO A 82 3.87 3.66 -4.12
CA PRO A 82 3.81 2.39 -4.85
C PRO A 82 3.28 2.56 -6.28
N LEU A 83 2.40 3.53 -6.52
CA LEU A 83 1.83 3.82 -7.84
C LEU A 83 2.81 4.57 -8.74
N THR A 84 3.69 5.41 -8.18
CA THR A 84 4.65 6.23 -8.94
C THR A 84 6.02 5.58 -9.10
N LEU A 85 6.38 4.61 -8.25
CA LEU A 85 7.60 3.80 -8.34
C LEU A 85 7.83 3.12 -9.71
N PRO A 86 6.81 2.58 -10.39
CA PRO A 86 6.94 2.00 -11.74
C PRO A 86 7.50 2.97 -12.76
N MET A 87 7.22 4.27 -12.63
CA MET A 87 7.67 5.28 -13.58
C MET A 87 9.19 5.44 -13.53
N GLY A 88 9.77 5.51 -12.33
CA GLY A 88 11.23 5.60 -12.16
C GLY A 88 11.94 4.29 -12.54
N LEU A 89 11.38 3.15 -12.14
CA LEU A 89 11.94 1.84 -12.51
C LEU A 89 11.86 1.58 -14.02
N GLY A 90 10.77 1.99 -14.66
CA GLY A 90 10.56 1.84 -16.10
C GLY A 90 11.65 2.52 -16.92
N ILE A 91 12.05 3.75 -16.55
CA ILE A 91 13.14 4.47 -17.21
C ILE A 91 14.46 3.69 -17.07
N GLY A 92 14.78 3.17 -15.89
CA GLY A 92 15.97 2.36 -15.65
C GLY A 92 15.97 1.07 -16.47
N VAL A 93 14.84 0.36 -16.51
CA VAL A 93 14.67 -0.86 -17.30
C VAL A 93 14.81 -0.56 -18.80
N CYS A 94 14.23 0.54 -19.29
CA CYS A 94 14.38 0.97 -20.69
C CYS A 94 15.84 1.28 -21.04
N ALA A 95 16.59 1.93 -20.15
CA ALA A 95 18.01 2.22 -20.36
C ALA A 95 18.85 0.93 -20.43
N ILE A 96 18.64 0.00 -19.49
CA ILE A 96 19.32 -1.31 -19.48
C ILE A 96 18.96 -2.12 -20.71
N ALA A 97 17.68 -2.16 -21.08
CA ALA A 97 17.21 -2.86 -22.28
C ALA A 97 17.81 -2.26 -23.56
N GLY A 98 17.93 -0.93 -23.65
CA GLY A 98 18.58 -0.24 -24.75
C GLY A 98 20.06 -0.61 -24.89
N LEU A 99 20.81 -0.63 -23.78
CA LEU A 99 22.20 -1.09 -23.76
C LEU A 99 22.32 -2.56 -24.13
N GLY A 100 21.42 -3.41 -23.63
CA GLY A 100 21.35 -4.83 -23.96
C GLY A 100 21.08 -5.07 -25.44
N LEU A 101 20.22 -4.28 -26.08
CA LEU A 101 19.97 -4.32 -27.52
C LEU A 101 21.21 -3.96 -28.33
N ILE A 102 21.94 -2.90 -27.93
CA ILE A 102 23.18 -2.50 -28.59
C ILE A 102 24.23 -3.62 -28.47
N ALA A 103 24.39 -4.19 -27.28
CA ALA A 103 25.32 -5.29 -27.04
C ALA A 103 24.95 -6.55 -27.86
N LEU A 104 23.67 -6.90 -27.95
CA LEU A 104 23.18 -7.99 -28.79
C LEU A 104 23.49 -7.76 -30.27
N LEU A 105 23.34 -6.54 -30.75
CA LEU A 105 23.59 -6.17 -32.14
C LEU A 105 25.09 -6.30 -32.46
N VAL A 106 25.97 -5.85 -31.55
CA VAL A 106 27.43 -6.02 -31.69
C VAL A 106 27.82 -7.51 -31.66
N CYS A 107 27.30 -8.29 -30.71
CA CYS A 107 27.58 -9.73 -30.61
C CYS A 107 27.08 -10.52 -31.84
N ALA A 108 25.92 -10.15 -32.39
CA ALA A 108 25.38 -10.76 -33.60
C ALA A 108 26.28 -10.51 -34.82
N LEU A 109 26.86 -9.31 -34.94
CA LEU A 109 27.75 -8.93 -36.04
C LEU A 109 29.18 -9.51 -35.93
N THR A 110 29.65 -9.81 -34.72
CA THR A 110 31.06 -10.19 -34.47
C THR A 110 31.28 -11.67 -34.18
N VAL A 111 30.38 -12.32 -33.43
CA VAL A 111 30.58 -13.69 -32.91
C VAL A 111 29.62 -14.70 -33.56
N GLY A 112 28.56 -14.24 -34.25
CA GLY A 112 27.57 -15.13 -34.87
C GLY A 112 26.77 -15.95 -33.85
N VAL A 113 26.58 -15.41 -32.63
CA VAL A 113 25.76 -16.05 -31.58
C VAL A 113 24.29 -15.95 -31.95
N ALA A 114 23.53 -17.01 -31.72
CA ALA A 114 22.09 -17.06 -31.97
C ALA A 114 21.35 -16.07 -31.01
N PRO A 115 20.94 -14.88 -31.47
CA PRO A 115 20.50 -13.78 -30.59
C PRO A 115 19.16 -14.05 -29.90
N TRP A 116 18.44 -15.07 -30.37
CA TRP A 116 17.07 -15.39 -29.98
C TRP A 116 16.94 -15.83 -28.51
N LEU A 117 17.96 -16.48 -27.92
CA LEU A 117 17.87 -16.97 -26.54
C LEU A 117 17.90 -15.81 -25.53
N TRP A 118 18.76 -14.83 -25.76
CA TRP A 118 18.83 -13.59 -24.97
C TRP A 118 17.61 -12.70 -25.20
N ALA A 119 17.12 -12.61 -26.45
CA ALA A 119 15.88 -11.90 -26.76
C ALA A 119 14.67 -12.52 -26.06
N ALA A 120 14.54 -13.85 -26.05
CA ALA A 120 13.46 -14.55 -25.37
C ALA A 120 13.48 -14.32 -23.86
N ALA A 121 14.65 -14.43 -23.22
CA ALA A 121 14.79 -14.15 -21.79
C ALA A 121 14.44 -12.70 -21.44
N GLY A 122 14.87 -11.74 -22.27
CA GLY A 122 14.53 -10.32 -22.13
C GLY A 122 13.03 -10.06 -22.24
N ILE A 123 12.35 -10.65 -23.22
CA ILE A 123 10.90 -10.52 -23.39
C ILE A 123 10.15 -11.07 -22.18
N VAL A 124 10.50 -12.27 -21.70
CA VAL A 124 9.85 -12.87 -20.51
C VAL A 124 10.04 -12.00 -19.27
N LEU A 125 11.24 -11.45 -19.06
CA LEU A 125 11.52 -10.56 -17.94
C LEU A 125 10.70 -9.26 -18.03
N LEU A 126 10.66 -8.62 -19.21
CA LEU A 126 9.88 -7.41 -19.45
C LEU A 126 8.38 -7.65 -19.21
N GLN A 127 7.86 -8.79 -19.68
CA GLN A 127 6.47 -9.15 -19.44
C GLN A 127 6.18 -9.44 -17.96
N GLY A 128 7.10 -10.08 -17.25
CA GLY A 128 6.99 -10.29 -15.80
C GLY A 128 6.92 -8.96 -15.02
N ILE A 129 7.78 -8.00 -15.38
CA ILE A 129 7.76 -6.65 -14.82
C ILE A 129 6.45 -5.92 -15.17
N GLY A 130 5.98 -6.05 -16.41
CA GLY A 130 4.69 -5.49 -16.85
C GLY A 130 3.51 -6.03 -16.02
N PHE A 131 3.43 -7.34 -15.83
CA PHE A 131 2.41 -7.96 -14.98
C PHE A 131 2.52 -7.55 -13.52
N PHE A 132 3.73 -7.38 -12.99
CA PHE A 132 3.93 -6.84 -11.65
C PHE A 132 3.30 -5.44 -11.51
N PHE A 133 3.58 -4.52 -12.44
CA PHE A 133 3.01 -3.18 -12.41
C PHE A 133 1.50 -3.15 -12.63
N MET A 134 0.99 -4.01 -13.52
CA MET A 134 -0.45 -4.19 -13.69
C MET A 134 -1.11 -4.68 -12.38
N GLY A 135 -0.44 -5.57 -11.65
CA GLY A 135 -0.87 -6.00 -10.31
C GLY A 135 -0.91 -4.85 -9.31
N VAL A 136 0.12 -3.98 -9.30
CA VAL A 136 0.14 -2.77 -8.47
C VAL A 136 -1.02 -1.85 -8.79
N GLN A 137 -1.27 -1.54 -10.06
CA GLN A 137 -2.43 -0.75 -10.49
C GLN A 137 -3.75 -1.40 -10.10
N GLY A 138 -3.86 -2.73 -10.24
CA GLY A 138 -5.01 -3.52 -9.82
C GLY A 138 -5.35 -3.35 -8.33
N MET A 139 -4.34 -3.24 -7.45
CA MET A 139 -4.58 -2.96 -6.02
C MET A 139 -5.24 -1.59 -5.80
N TYR A 140 -4.83 -0.56 -6.53
CA TYR A 140 -5.45 0.77 -6.46
C TYR A 140 -6.83 0.80 -7.10
N PHE A 141 -7.02 0.13 -8.24
CA PHE A 141 -8.32 -0.04 -8.88
C PHE A 141 -9.32 -0.77 -7.98
N GLY A 142 -8.88 -1.83 -7.29
CA GLY A 142 -9.71 -2.54 -6.33
C GLY A 142 -10.20 -1.63 -5.20
N ARG A 143 -9.33 -0.79 -4.66
CA ARG A 143 -9.71 0.21 -3.64
C ARG A 143 -10.68 1.24 -4.15
N MET A 144 -10.42 1.83 -5.32
CA MET A 144 -11.35 2.77 -5.92
C MET A 144 -12.70 2.11 -6.19
N TYR A 145 -12.71 0.86 -6.66
CA TYR A 145 -13.93 0.09 -6.88
C TYR A 145 -14.70 -0.16 -5.57
N ASP A 146 -14.01 -0.43 -4.47
CA ASP A 146 -14.63 -0.56 -3.15
C ASP A 146 -15.31 0.73 -2.69
N GLU A 147 -14.67 1.88 -2.87
CA GLU A 147 -15.27 3.17 -2.51
C GLU A 147 -16.42 3.57 -3.44
N LEU A 148 -16.29 3.29 -4.75
CA LEU A 148 -17.33 3.59 -5.75
C LEU A 148 -18.59 2.73 -5.59
N LYS A 149 -18.49 1.55 -4.98
CA LYS A 149 -19.64 0.66 -4.72
C LYS A 149 -20.67 1.30 -3.78
N GLY A 150 -20.29 2.28 -2.96
CA GLY A 150 -21.21 3.02 -2.09
C GLY A 150 -21.96 2.17 -1.06
N ARG A 151 -21.45 0.96 -0.75
CA ARG A 151 -22.09 0.06 0.22
C ARG A 151 -21.96 0.61 1.64
N PRO A 152 -22.93 0.36 2.54
CA PRO A 152 -22.76 0.69 3.94
C PRO A 152 -21.67 -0.18 4.59
N LEU A 153 -20.92 0.41 5.52
CA LEU A 153 -19.83 -0.26 6.23
C LEU A 153 -20.32 -1.45 7.06
N TYR A 154 -21.53 -1.35 7.59
CA TYR A 154 -22.21 -2.39 8.33
C TYR A 154 -23.72 -2.19 8.19
N ILE A 155 -24.46 -3.27 8.40
CA ILE A 155 -25.92 -3.25 8.52
C ILE A 155 -26.21 -3.67 9.96
N VAL A 156 -27.02 -2.88 10.66
CA VAL A 156 -27.41 -3.18 12.03
C VAL A 156 -28.55 -4.19 11.99
N ALA A 157 -28.35 -5.33 12.64
CA ALA A 157 -29.37 -6.37 12.72
C ALA A 157 -30.38 -6.10 13.86
N GLU A 158 -29.89 -5.62 15.00
CA GLU A 158 -30.66 -5.35 16.21
C GLU A 158 -30.03 -4.19 16.99
N GLN A 159 -30.85 -3.35 17.61
CA GLN A 159 -30.43 -2.28 18.52
C GLN A 159 -31.10 -2.50 19.88
N LEU A 160 -30.30 -2.48 20.95
CA LEU A 160 -30.77 -2.61 22.32
C LEU A 160 -30.29 -1.39 23.12
N ASN A 161 -31.22 -0.67 23.73
CA ASN A 161 -30.96 0.51 24.58
C ASN A 161 -30.14 1.63 23.89
N LEU A 162 -30.27 1.76 22.56
CA LEU A 162 -29.74 2.85 21.77
C LEU A 162 -30.92 3.50 21.05
N ASP A 163 -31.12 4.80 21.29
CA ASP A 163 -32.10 5.64 20.58
C ASP A 163 -31.68 5.91 19.13
#